data_AF-A0A3D3AD33-F1
#
_entry.id   AF-A0A3D3AD33-F1
#
_cell.length_a   1.000
_cell.length_b   1.000
_cell.length_c   1.000
_cell.angle_alpha   90.00
_cell.angle_beta   90.00
_cell.angle_gamma   90.00
#
_symmetry.space_group_name_H-M   'P 1'
#
loop_
_entity.id
_entity.type
_entity.pdbx_description
1 polymer ?
#
loop_
_entity_poly.entity_id
_entity_poly.type
_entity_poly.pdbx_seq_one_letter_code
_entity_poly.pdbx_strand_id
1 'polypeptide(L)' 'NILIVQKNKGVLVHPDDGNENTLTDEVKAYLYEKGEYNVDDETTFSPSPCNRLDRNTEGLIIFAKNYDALKAVNES' A
#
# COMPACT_ATOMS: atom_id res chain seq x y z
N ASN A 1 -6.67 10.73 -2.79
CA ASN A 1 -6.43 9.36 -3.33
C ASN A 1 -5.01 8.83 -3.16
N ILE A 2 -4.11 9.56 -2.48
CA ILE A 2 -2.78 9.07 -2.11
C ILE A 2 -2.68 8.98 -0.59
N LEU A 3 -1.91 8.00 -0.11
CA LEU A 3 -1.44 7.88 1.26
C LEU A 3 0.10 7.80 1.22
N ILE A 4 0.78 8.54 2.09
CA ILE A 4 2.24 8.47 2.25
C ILE A 4 2.51 7.81 3.59
N VAL A 5 3.32 6.74 3.58
CA VAL A 5 3.63 5.95 4.75
C VAL A 5 5.14 5.92 4.96
N GLN A 6 5.60 6.16 6.18
CA GLN A 6 6.99 5.98 6.54
C GLN A 6 7.24 4.50 6.87
N LYS A 7 8.00 3.82 6.01
CA LYS A 7 8.43 2.45 6.22
C LYS A 7 9.63 2.42 7.17
N ASN A 8 9.50 1.66 8.25
CA ASN A 8 10.61 1.33 9.15
C ASN A 8 11.44 0.16 8.60
N LYS A 9 12.69 0.02 9.06
CA LYS A 9 13.54 -1.13 8.72
C LYS A 9 12.92 -2.42 9.21
N GLY A 10 13.06 -3.49 8.42
CA GLY A 10 12.60 -4.83 8.77
C GLY A 10 11.18 -5.16 8.32
N VAL A 11 10.37 -4.16 7.96
CA VAL A 11 9.01 -4.34 7.42
C VAL A 11 9.05 -4.71 5.94
N LEU A 12 8.23 -5.66 5.52
CA LEU A 12 8.02 -6.01 4.11
C LEU A 12 6.95 -5.11 3.49
N VAL A 13 7.16 -4.63 2.27
CA VAL A 13 6.14 -3.81 1.57
C VAL A 13 5.04 -4.70 0.99
N HIS A 14 5.44 -5.83 0.41
CA HIS A 14 4.58 -6.84 -0.19
C HIS A 14 5.07 -8.24 0.19
N PRO A 15 4.17 -9.24 0.15
CA PRO A 15 4.53 -10.61 0.51
C PRO A 15 5.44 -11.19 -0.57
N ASP A 16 6.53 -11.85 -0.16
CA ASP A 16 7.51 -12.43 -1.08
C ASP A 16 7.25 -13.94 -1.30
N ASP A 17 6.92 -14.70 -0.26
CA ASP A 17 6.56 -16.15 -0.38
C ASP A 17 5.92 -16.75 0.91
N GLY A 18 5.50 -15.92 1.88
CA GLY A 18 4.98 -16.38 3.18
C GLY A 18 3.80 -15.56 3.72
N ASN A 19 3.20 -16.03 4.82
CA ASN A 19 2.13 -15.34 5.55
C ASN A 19 2.66 -14.24 6.50
N GLU A 20 3.72 -13.52 6.10
CA GLU A 20 4.24 -12.41 6.89
C GLU A 20 3.35 -11.17 6.70
N ASN A 21 3.06 -10.46 7.79
CA ASN A 21 2.31 -9.21 7.72
C ASN A 21 3.13 -8.14 6.98
N THR A 22 2.50 -7.45 6.02
CA THR A 22 3.17 -6.47 5.18
C THR A 22 2.61 -5.07 5.38
N LEU A 23 3.37 -4.06 4.94
CA LEU A 23 2.93 -2.67 4.93
C LEU A 23 1.65 -2.50 4.09
N THR A 24 1.47 -3.32 3.06
CA THR A 24 0.23 -3.31 2.27
C THR A 24 -0.97 -3.77 3.09
N ASP A 25 -0.80 -4.79 3.94
CA ASP A 25 -1.86 -5.28 4.82
C ASP A 25 -2.21 -4.25 5.89
N GLU A 26 -1.20 -3.62 6.49
CA GLU A 26 -1.38 -2.52 7.45
C GLU A 26 -2.13 -1.33 6.83
N VAL A 27 -1.78 -0.95 5.60
CA VAL A 27 -2.47 0.14 4.88
C VAL A 27 -3.92 -0.22 4.58
N LYS A 28 -4.19 -1.44 4.13
CA LYS A 28 -5.57 -1.90 3.85
C LYS A 28 -6.41 -1.93 5.13
N ALA A 29 -5.87 -2.44 6.23
CA ALA A 29 -6.53 -2.42 7.53
C ALA A 29 -6.82 -0.98 8.01
N TYR A 30 -5.83 -0.09 7.91
CA TYR A 30 -6.00 1.33 8.27
C TYR A 30 -7.10 2.01 7.45
N LEU A 31 -7.13 1.80 6.13
CA LEU A 31 -8.15 2.40 5.26
C LEU A 31 -9.54 1.81 5.50
N TYR A 32 -9.61 0.52 5.85
CA TYR A 32 -10.85 -0.14 6.24
C TYR A 32 -11.42 0.43 7.54
N GLU A 33 -10.60 0.56 8.58
CA GLU A 33 -11.00 1.19 9.85
C GLU A 33 -11.47 2.64 9.66
N LYS A 34 -10.89 3.35 8.69
CA LYS A 34 -11.26 4.72 8.35
C LYS A 34 -12.52 4.82 7.48
N GLY A 35 -13.04 3.70 6.96
CA GLY A 35 -14.16 3.68 6.01
C GLY A 35 -13.80 4.21 4.62
N GLU A 36 -12.51 4.25 4.27
CA GLU A 36 -12.01 4.71 2.97
C GLU A 36 -11.71 3.55 2.00
N TYR A 37 -11.81 2.31 2.47
CA TYR A 37 -11.66 1.09 1.67
C TYR A 37 -12.57 0.01 2.23
N ASN A 38 -13.35 -0.66 1.38
CA ASN A 38 -14.11 -1.83 1.77
C ASN A 38 -13.79 -2.99 0.82
N VAL A 39 -13.27 -4.09 1.37
CA VAL A 39 -12.90 -5.28 0.61
C VAL A 39 -14.10 -5.88 -0.13
N ASP A 40 -15.29 -5.77 0.46
CA ASP A 40 -16.51 -6.35 -0.13
C ASP A 40 -17.07 -5.50 -1.29
N ASP A 41 -16.82 -4.19 -1.28
CA ASP A 41 -17.32 -3.27 -2.31
C ASP A 41 -16.30 -3.09 -3.46
N GLU A 42 -15.00 -3.12 -3.15
CA GLU A 42 -13.92 -2.86 -4.12
C GLU A 42 -13.37 -4.16 -4.73
N THR A 43 -14.12 -4.73 -5.67
CA THR A 43 -13.71 -5.98 -6.36
C THR A 43 -12.70 -5.75 -7.49
N THR A 44 -12.56 -4.52 -7.98
CA THR A 44 -11.77 -4.22 -9.19
C THR A 44 -10.37 -3.67 -8.90
N PHE A 45 -10.18 -3.06 -7.73
CA PHE A 45 -8.92 -2.47 -7.33
C PHE A 45 -8.72 -2.61 -5.82
N SER A 46 -7.46 -2.72 -5.39
CA SER A 46 -7.13 -2.62 -3.97
C SER A 46 -5.99 -1.62 -3.79
N PRO A 47 -5.97 -0.83 -2.70
CA PRO A 47 -4.89 0.11 -2.42
C PRO A 47 -3.52 -0.55 -2.58
N SER A 48 -2.66 0.09 -3.36
CA SER A 48 -1.40 -0.49 -3.83
C SER A 48 -0.27 0.54 -3.74
N PRO A 49 0.96 0.12 -3.38
CA PRO A 49 2.10 1.02 -3.35
C PRO A 49 2.57 1.36 -4.77
N CYS A 50 2.99 2.61 -4.96
CA CYS A 50 3.50 3.13 -6.22
C CYS A 50 5.02 3.02 -6.33
N ASN A 51 5.72 2.75 -5.22
CA ASN A 51 7.17 2.55 -5.19
C ASN A 51 7.53 1.42 -4.22
N ARG A 52 8.70 0.80 -4.44
CA ARG A 52 9.24 -0.26 -3.58
C ARG A 52 10.50 0.21 -2.87
N LEU A 53 10.66 -0.22 -1.63
CA LEU A 53 11.91 -0.15 -0.88
C LEU A 53 12.25 -1.55 -0.38
N ASP A 54 13.52 -1.92 -0.43
CA ASP A 54 13.98 -3.20 0.11
C ASP A 54 13.69 -3.33 1.62
N ARG A 55 13.63 -4.57 2.12
CA ARG A 55 13.30 -4.89 3.52
C ARG A 55 14.12 -4.06 4.52
N ASN A 56 15.40 -3.87 4.24
CA ASN A 56 16.36 -3.18 5.13
C ASN A 56 16.47 -1.68 4.89
N THR A 57 15.65 -1.12 4.01
CA THR A 57 15.64 0.30 3.67
C THR A 57 14.48 1.00 4.38
N GLU A 58 14.79 2.09 5.08
CA GLU A 58 13.78 3.00 5.64
C GLU A 58 13.48 4.10 4.62
N GLY A 59 12.26 4.62 4.65
CA GLY A 59 11.89 5.71 3.75
C GLY A 59 10.40 5.84 3.54
N LEU A 60 10.03 6.73 2.63
CA LEU A 60 8.63 6.97 2.29
C LEU A 60 8.16 6.01 1.19
N ILE A 61 7.00 5.41 1.41
CA ILE A 61 6.24 4.65 0.42
C ILE A 61 4.96 5.43 0.12
N ILE A 62 4.67 5.59 -1.17
CA ILE A 62 3.44 6.18 -1.68
C ILE A 62 2.47 5.02 -1.95
N PHE A 63 1.24 5.13 -1.46
CA PHE A 63 0.14 4.22 -1.76
C PHE A 63 -0.96 4.96 -2.53
N ALA A 64 -1.36 4.42 -3.67
CA ALA A 64 -2.54 4.83 -4.39
C ALA A 64 -3.77 4.12 -3.82
N LYS A 65 -4.79 4.90 -3.44
CA LYS A 65 -6.06 4.38 -2.91
C LYS A 65 -7.01 3.90 -4.01
N ASN A 66 -6.82 4.36 -5.25
CA ASN A 66 -7.59 3.95 -6.41
C ASN A 66 -6.72 3.88 -7.67
N TYR A 67 -7.27 3.26 -8.73
CA TYR A 67 -6.58 3.02 -9.99
C TYR A 67 -6.11 4.31 -10.68
N ASP A 68 -6.94 5.35 -10.71
CA ASP A 68 -6.60 6.63 -11.35
C ASP A 68 -5.39 7.29 -10.70
N ALA A 69 -5.28 7.22 -9.37
CA ALA A 69 -4.11 7.71 -8.65
C ALA A 69 -2.86 6.88 -8.94
N LEU A 70 -2.98 5.55 -9.03
CA LEU A 70 -1.86 4.68 -9.38
C LEU A 70 -1.33 5.02 -10.78
N LYS A 71 -2.24 5.19 -11.73
CA LYS A 71 -1.91 5.57 -13.10
C LYS A 71 -1.22 6.93 -13.17
N ALA A 72 -1.77 7.95 -12.51
CA ALA A 72 -1.19 9.29 -12.49
C ALA A 72 0.24 9.31 -11.91
N VAL A 73 0.50 8.54 -10.86
CA VAL A 73 1.85 8.46 -10.26
C VAL A 73 2.84 7.73 -11.17
N ASN A 74 2.40 6.68 -11.88
CA ASN A 74 3.28 5.91 -12.77
C ASN A 74 3.54 6.58 -14.13
N GLU A 75 2.66 7.47 -14.58
CA GLU A 75 2.82 8.24 -15.83
C GLU A 75 3.65 9.54 -15.67
N SER A 76 4.15 9.80 -14.45
CA SER A 76 4.93 11.00 -14.10
C SER A 76 6.43 10.90 -14.39
#